data_AF-A0A921QWJ3-F1
#
_entry.id   AF-A0A921QWJ3-F1
#
_cell.length_a   1.000
_cell.length_b   1.000
_cell.length_c   1.000
_cell.angle_alpha   90.00
_cell.angle_beta   90.00
_cell.angle_gamma   90.00
#
_symmetry.space_group_name_H-M   'P 1'
#
loop_
_entity.id
_entity.type
_entity.pdbx_description
1 polymer ?
#
loop_
_entity_poly.entity_id
_entity_poly.type
_entity_poly.pdbx_seq_one_letter_code
_entity_poly.pdbx_strand_id
1 'polypeptide(L)' 'MVSTVAQDLPLGLCRDIDSSTQQFASRIDELEEMSTGNRIWKQRLVDIGTVTVQQAKDWGFSGVMLRGRAT' A
#
# COMPACT_ATOMS: atom_id res chain seq x y z
N MET A 1 -16.30 -28.93 -1.53
CA MET A 1 -17.28 -27.83 -1.48
C MET A 1 -16.59 -26.68 -0.80
N VAL A 2 -16.11 -25.68 -1.56
CA VAL A 2 -15.47 -24.50 -0.95
C VAL A 2 -16.59 -23.67 -0.35
N SER A 3 -16.77 -23.79 0.96
CA SER A 3 -17.60 -22.86 1.71
C SER A 3 -16.89 -21.51 1.67
N THR A 4 -17.56 -20.52 1.11
CA THR A 4 -17.34 -19.09 1.37
C THR A 4 -17.34 -18.81 2.88
N VAL A 5 -17.15 -17.54 3.27
CA VAL A 5 -17.06 -17.05 4.66
C VAL A 5 -17.61 -18.02 5.72
N ALA A 6 -16.72 -18.51 6.59
CA ALA A 6 -17.02 -19.63 7.48
C ALA A 6 -18.03 -19.30 8.59
N GLN A 7 -18.13 -18.03 9.00
CA GLN A 7 -18.98 -17.55 10.08
C GLN A 7 -19.41 -16.11 9.83
N ASP A 8 -20.59 -15.74 10.35
CA ASP A 8 -21.08 -14.36 10.29
C ASP A 8 -20.24 -13.40 11.13
N LEU A 9 -20.35 -12.11 10.79
CA LEU A 9 -19.70 -11.03 11.52
C LEU A 9 -20.22 -10.96 12.96
N PRO A 10 -19.33 -10.90 13.98
CA PRO A 10 -19.76 -10.71 15.35
C PRO A 10 -20.39 -9.32 15.55
N LEU A 11 -21.35 -9.26 16.47
CA LEU A 11 -22.04 -8.01 16.82
C LEU A 11 -21.02 -6.97 17.30
N GLY A 12 -21.07 -5.77 16.72
CA GLY A 12 -20.18 -4.65 17.08
C GLY A 12 -18.95 -4.49 16.21
N LEU A 13 -18.50 -5.54 15.49
CA LEU A 13 -17.26 -5.48 14.70
C LEU A 13 -17.28 -4.38 13.63
N CYS A 14 -18.40 -4.17 12.94
CA CYS A 14 -18.50 -3.11 11.94
C CYS A 14 -18.29 -1.70 12.55
N ARG A 15 -18.72 -1.49 13.80
CA ARG A 15 -18.54 -0.22 14.51
C ARG A 15 -17.08 0.00 14.90
N ASP A 16 -16.42 -1.08 15.31
CA ASP A 16 -15.00 -1.03 15.68
C ASP A 16 -14.12 -0.79 14.45
N ILE A 17 -14.45 -1.43 13.32
CA ILE A 17 -13.81 -1.18 12.03
C ILE A 17 -13.99 0.29 11.62
N ASP A 18 -15.21 0.82 11.70
CA ASP A 18 -15.48 2.22 11.37
C ASP A 18 -14.64 3.18 12.24
N SER A 19 -14.66 3.00 13.57
CA SER A 19 -13.83 3.78 14.51
C SER A 19 -12.33 3.68 14.20
N SER A 20 -11.84 2.50 13.83
CA SER A 20 -10.44 2.30 13.43
C SER A 20 -10.12 3.04 12.14
N THR A 21 -10.99 2.95 11.13
CA THR A 21 -10.77 3.61 9.83
C THR A 21 -10.76 5.14 9.94
N GLN A 22 -11.60 5.72 10.81
CA GLN A 22 -11.61 7.16 11.07
C GLN A 22 -10.29 7.66 11.67
N GLN A 23 -9.65 6.86 12.53
CA GLN A 23 -8.36 7.19 13.13
C GLN A 23 -7.18 6.87 12.21
N PHE A 24 -7.33 5.94 11.29
CA PHE A 24 -6.23 5.45 10.46
C PHE A 24 -5.73 6.52 9.49
N ALA A 25 -6.60 7.39 8.98
CA ALA A 25 -6.23 8.47 8.07
C ALA A 25 -5.14 9.38 8.67
N SER A 26 -5.31 9.86 9.90
CA SER A 26 -4.30 10.73 10.53
C SER A 26 -2.97 10.02 10.81
N ARG A 27 -2.99 8.70 11.02
CA ARG A 27 -1.77 7.90 11.18
C ARG A 27 -1.01 7.74 9.88
N ILE A 28 -1.71 7.67 8.75
CA ILE A 28 -1.07 7.71 7.43
C ILE A 28 -0.42 9.08 7.22
N ASP A 29 -1.11 10.17 7.56
CA ASP A 29 -0.57 11.53 7.41
C ASP A 29 0.71 11.72 8.26
N GLU A 30 0.72 11.24 9.51
CA GLU A 30 1.91 11.26 10.37
C GLU A 30 3.10 10.48 9.74
N LEU A 31 2.84 9.32 9.14
CA LEU A 31 3.86 8.56 8.42
C LEU A 31 4.36 9.30 7.18
N GLU A 32 3.45 9.95 6.45
CA GLU A 32 3.78 10.74 5.26
C GLU A 32 4.67 11.93 5.62
N GLU A 33 4.36 12.65 6.69
CA GLU A 33 5.16 13.78 7.20
C GLU A 33 6.58 13.34 7.56
N MET A 34 6.74 12.17 8.20
CA MET A 34 8.05 11.66 8.59
C MET A 34 8.92 11.16 7.43
N SER A 35 8.31 10.65 6.34
CA SER A 35 9.05 9.97 5.26
C SER A 35 9.03 10.73 3.94
N THR A 36 7.88 11.18 3.45
CA THR A 36 7.75 11.72 2.08
C THR A 36 8.51 13.02 1.88
N GLY A 37 8.53 13.89 2.91
CA GLY A 37 9.33 15.12 2.90
C GLY A 37 10.81 14.92 3.25
N ASN A 38 11.18 13.76 3.79
CA ASN A 38 12.48 13.54 4.40
C ASN A 38 13.59 13.41 3.35
N ARG A 39 14.60 14.27 3.44
CA ARG A 39 15.74 14.28 2.51
C ARG A 39 16.53 12.98 2.52
N ILE A 40 16.75 12.38 3.69
CA ILE A 40 17.47 11.10 3.80
C ILE A 40 16.67 10.00 3.10
N TRP A 41 15.34 10.00 3.25
CA TRP A 41 14.46 9.05 2.59
C TRP A 41 14.52 9.18 1.06
N LYS A 42 14.42 10.40 0.53
CA LYS A 42 14.54 10.65 -0.93
C LYS A 42 15.90 10.25 -1.48
N GLN A 43 17.00 10.60 -0.80
CA GLN A 43 18.35 10.24 -1.22
C GLN A 43 18.59 8.73 -1.29
N ARG A 44 17.81 7.93 -0.55
CA ARG A 44 17.95 6.47 -0.51
C ARG A 44 17.05 5.72 -1.47
N LEU A 45 16.07 6.39 -2.09
CA LEU A 45 15.02 5.72 -2.87
C LEU A 45 14.74 6.35 -4.24
N VAL A 46 15.07 7.62 -4.46
CA VAL A 46 14.92 8.24 -5.79
C VAL A 46 15.96 7.67 -6.76
N ASP A 47 15.53 7.36 -7.98
CA ASP A 47 16.32 6.79 -9.08
C ASP A 47 16.98 5.43 -8.79
N ILE A 48 16.48 4.70 -7.79
CA ILE A 48 16.97 3.35 -7.43
C ILE A 48 15.94 2.31 -7.87
N GLY A 49 16.40 1.29 -8.59
CA GLY A 49 15.54 0.19 -9.05
C GLY A 49 14.58 0.60 -10.17
N THR A 50 14.96 1.57 -11.00
CA THR A 50 14.21 1.98 -12.20
C THR A 50 14.08 0.82 -13.18
N VAL A 51 12.85 0.48 -13.55
CA VAL A 51 12.52 -0.60 -14.49
C VAL A 51 11.54 -0.08 -15.53
N THR A 52 11.87 -0.27 -16.81
CA THR A 52 10.99 0.14 -17.92
C THR A 52 9.74 -0.74 -18.00
N VAL A 53 8.66 -0.20 -18.58
CA VAL A 53 7.42 -0.96 -18.81
C VAL A 53 7.66 -2.28 -19.56
N GLN A 54 8.57 -2.30 -20.53
CA GLN A 54 8.87 -3.49 -21.32
C GLN A 54 9.55 -4.56 -20.47
N GLN A 55 10.61 -4.19 -19.73
CA GLN A 55 11.30 -5.11 -18.81
C GLN A 55 10.35 -5.67 -17.75
N ALA A 56 9.48 -4.82 -17.19
CA ALA A 56 8.52 -5.26 -16.19
C ALA A 56 7.56 -6.32 -16.73
N LYS A 57 7.14 -6.21 -18.00
CA LYS A 57 6.31 -7.24 -18.65
C LYS A 57 7.10 -8.50 -18.96
N ASP A 58 8.29 -8.36 -19.52
CA ASP A 58 9.13 -9.48 -19.93
C ASP A 58 9.57 -10.35 -18.74
N TRP A 59 9.74 -9.72 -17.57
CA TRP A 59 10.08 -10.41 -16.32
C TRP A 59 8.87 -10.85 -15.49
N GLY A 60 7.65 -10.63 -15.99
CA GLY A 60 6.42 -11.07 -15.32
C GLY A 60 6.10 -10.31 -14.02
N PHE A 61 6.47 -9.04 -13.91
CA PHE A 61 6.12 -8.22 -12.76
C PHE A 61 4.61 -7.96 -12.66
N SER A 62 4.11 -7.76 -11.44
CA SER A 62 2.69 -7.50 -11.16
C SER A 62 2.49 -6.51 -10.01
N GLY A 63 1.24 -6.12 -9.74
CA GLY A 63 0.89 -5.30 -8.58
C GLY A 63 1.53 -3.89 -8.61
N VAL A 64 2.16 -3.49 -7.50
CA VAL A 64 2.77 -2.15 -7.35
C VAL A 64 3.87 -1.91 -8.38
N MET A 65 4.62 -2.94 -8.76
CA MET A 65 5.73 -2.81 -9.72
C MET A 65 5.28 -2.38 -11.12
N LEU A 66 4.05 -2.72 -11.52
CA LEU A 66 3.46 -2.23 -12.79
C LEU A 66 2.77 -0.88 -12.64
N ARG A 67 2.29 -0.54 -11.44
CA ARG A 67 1.60 0.74 -11.17
C ARG A 67 2.57 1.90 -10.94
N GLY A 68 3.70 1.61 -10.28
CA GLY A 68 4.80 2.55 -10.07
C GLY A 68 5.54 2.75 -11.38
N ARG A 69 5.11 3.73 -12.17
CA ARG A 69 5.79 4.10 -13.41
C ARG A 69 7.13 4.74 -13.08
N ALA A 70 8.21 4.00 -13.29
CA ALA A 70 9.54 4.57 -13.49
C ALA A 70 9.87 4.43 -14.98
N THR A 71 9.40 5.40 -15.77
CA THR A 71 9.47 5.53 -17.25
C THR A 71 8.74 4.48 -18.10
#